data_AF-A0A9E5KVN2-F1
#
_entry.id   AF-A0A9E5KVN2-F1
#
_cell.length_a   1.000
_cell.length_b   1.000
_cell.length_c   1.000
_cell.angle_alpha   90.00
_cell.angle_beta   90.00
_cell.angle_gamma   90.00
#
_symmetry.space_group_name_H-M   'P 1'
#
loop_
_entity.id
_entity.type
_entity.pdbx_description
1 polymer ?
#
loop_
_entity_poly.entity_id
_entity_poly.type
_entity_poly.pdbx_seq_one_letter_code
_entity_poly.pdbx_strand_id
1 'polypeptide(L)'
;MNHVYLSYAEHLKQTYNRRVYRIGVDGQFSCPNRNADGSGGCAFCEHSGSIAAYQNPQDVSVKLPCRLIEQRIAHVLEQIESGKRFLVRRYKAEAFALYFQSYTNTFDTLVHLKALYDAALSSGEFVELIISTRPDCLSDEVVALLKTYTDTVEKVWVELGLQSANQAALDLVDRNHDVFSYIQGVNSLHLQGVGVCTHIMLGLPLDGFSSYRQTAKVIN
;
A
#
# COMPACT_ATOMS: atom_id res chain seq x y z
N MET A 1 -30.33 3.98 -9.19
CA MET A 1 -29.74 2.77 -9.82
C MET A 1 -29.00 2.02 -8.73
N ASN A 2 -29.34 0.75 -8.47
CA ASN A 2 -28.51 -0.10 -7.60
C ASN A 2 -27.27 -0.47 -8.40
N HIS A 3 -26.19 0.29 -8.21
CA HIS A 3 -24.91 -0.03 -8.81
C HIS A 3 -24.34 -1.28 -8.12
N VAL A 4 -24.06 -2.33 -8.90
CA VAL A 4 -23.48 -3.58 -8.39
C VAL A 4 -22.03 -3.37 -7.91
N TYR A 5 -21.37 -2.34 -8.42
CA TYR A 5 -20.05 -1.87 -7.97
C TYR A 5 -20.10 -0.38 -7.72
N LEU A 6 -19.47 0.05 -6.62
CA LEU A 6 -19.27 1.46 -6.29
C LEU A 6 -17.81 1.81 -6.54
N SER A 7 -17.54 2.90 -7.27
CA SER A 7 -16.16 3.36 -7.40
C SER A 7 -15.64 3.82 -6.03
N TYR A 8 -14.33 3.66 -5.78
CA TYR A 8 -13.76 4.09 -4.49
C TYR A 8 -13.99 5.58 -4.24
N ALA A 9 -13.91 6.42 -5.27
CA ALA A 9 -14.19 7.85 -5.15
C ALA A 9 -15.64 8.15 -4.72
N GLU A 10 -16.62 7.41 -5.24
CA GLU A 10 -18.02 7.54 -4.82
C GLU A 10 -18.21 7.01 -3.40
N HIS A 11 -17.57 5.90 -3.04
CA HIS A 11 -17.57 5.37 -1.68
C HIS A 11 -17.06 6.41 -0.68
N LEU A 12 -15.88 6.99 -0.93
CA LEU A 12 -15.30 8.02 -0.07
C LEU A 12 -16.21 9.25 0.05
N LYS A 13 -16.83 9.68 -1.06
CA LYS A 13 -17.77 10.81 -1.05
C LYS A 13 -19.01 10.52 -0.20
N GLN A 14 -19.53 9.29 -0.24
CA GLN A 14 -20.67 8.88 0.59
C GLN A 14 -20.29 8.75 2.07
N THR A 15 -19.11 8.21 2.37
CA THR A 15 -18.63 7.99 3.74
C THR A 15 -18.25 9.30 4.43
N TYR A 16 -17.49 10.16 3.76
CA TYR A 16 -16.89 11.34 4.39
C TYR A 16 -17.53 12.67 3.99
N ASN A 17 -18.47 12.66 3.04
CA ASN A 17 -19.09 13.86 2.46
C ASN A 17 -18.08 14.94 2.02
N ARG A 18 -16.88 14.50 1.63
CA ARG A 18 -15.75 15.34 1.24
C ARG A 18 -15.05 14.73 0.02
N ARG A 19 -14.38 15.56 -0.78
CA ARG A 19 -13.46 15.09 -1.83
C ARG A 19 -12.15 14.59 -1.21
N VAL A 20 -12.11 13.29 -0.90
CA VAL A 20 -10.92 12.62 -0.34
C VAL A 20 -9.96 12.23 -1.47
N TYR A 21 -8.67 12.56 -1.30
CA TYR A 21 -7.60 12.10 -2.19
C TYR A 21 -6.48 11.43 -1.41
N ARG A 22 -5.87 10.41 -2.01
CA ARG A 22 -4.71 9.73 -1.44
C ARG A 22 -3.45 10.57 -1.62
N ILE A 23 -2.69 10.75 -0.55
CA ILE A 23 -1.33 11.27 -0.59
C ILE A 23 -0.39 10.06 -0.56
N GLY A 24 0.11 9.68 -1.74
CA GLY A 24 1.18 8.72 -1.88
C GLY A 24 2.47 9.23 -1.23
N VAL A 25 3.05 8.40 -0.37
CA VAL A 25 4.34 8.64 0.29
C VAL A 25 5.26 7.45 0.12
N ASP A 26 6.55 7.73 -0.11
CA ASP A 26 7.63 6.76 -0.05
C ASP A 26 8.33 6.84 1.31
N GLY A 27 8.16 5.80 2.14
CA GLY A 27 8.85 5.67 3.43
C GLY A 27 10.30 5.20 3.30
N GLN A 28 10.83 5.08 2.08
CA GLN A 28 12.14 4.51 1.74
C GLN A 28 12.31 3.07 2.25
N PHE A 29 11.21 2.31 2.18
CA PHE A 29 11.23 0.88 2.44
C PHE A 29 11.82 0.12 1.25
N SER A 30 12.11 -1.16 1.46
CA SER A 30 12.45 -2.10 0.39
C SER A 30 11.38 -3.20 0.29
N CYS A 31 11.69 -4.24 -0.48
CA CYS A 31 10.88 -5.43 -0.63
C CYS A 31 11.76 -6.65 -0.31
N PRO A 32 11.28 -7.65 0.47
CA PRO A 32 12.06 -8.86 0.75
C PRO A 32 12.38 -9.66 -0.53
N ASN A 33 11.62 -9.44 -1.60
CA ASN A 33 11.86 -10.07 -2.90
C ASN A 33 12.88 -9.30 -3.76
N ARG A 34 13.44 -8.19 -3.28
CA ARG A 34 14.48 -7.43 -3.98
C ARG A 34 15.81 -7.58 -3.26
N ASN A 35 16.88 -7.60 -4.04
CA ASN A 35 18.24 -7.54 -3.53
C ASN A 35 18.57 -6.11 -3.07
N ALA A 36 19.63 -5.97 -2.27
CA ALA A 36 20.07 -4.67 -1.73
C ALA A 36 20.52 -3.66 -2.82
N ASP A 37 20.91 -4.15 -3.99
CA ASP A 37 21.25 -3.35 -5.17
C ASP A 37 20.03 -2.99 -6.04
N GLY A 38 18.82 -3.34 -5.60
CA GLY A 38 17.56 -3.11 -6.30
C GLY A 38 17.23 -4.15 -7.38
N SER A 39 18.12 -5.10 -7.66
CA SER A 39 17.86 -6.21 -8.59
C SER A 39 16.86 -7.22 -8.02
N GLY A 40 16.39 -8.13 -8.87
CA GLY A 40 15.33 -9.09 -8.52
C GLY A 40 13.95 -8.44 -8.43
N GLY A 41 13.08 -9.00 -7.60
CA GLY A 41 11.67 -8.61 -7.47
C GLY A 41 10.75 -9.37 -8.42
N CYS A 42 9.45 -9.11 -8.31
CA CYS A 42 8.48 -9.72 -9.23
C CYS A 42 8.73 -9.18 -10.64
N ALA A 43 8.58 -10.02 -11.67
CA ALA A 43 8.94 -9.71 -13.05
C ALA A 43 8.22 -8.46 -13.63
N PHE A 44 7.07 -8.09 -13.07
CA PHE A 44 6.28 -6.93 -13.49
C PHE A 44 6.51 -5.67 -12.64
N CYS A 45 7.28 -5.75 -11.55
CA CYS A 45 7.44 -4.62 -10.62
C CYS A 45 8.48 -3.62 -11.10
N GLU A 46 8.09 -2.35 -11.20
CA GLU A 46 8.98 -1.23 -11.52
C GLU A 46 10.14 -1.09 -10.53
N HIS A 47 11.32 -0.70 -11.04
CA HIS A 47 12.55 -0.63 -10.25
C HIS A 47 12.51 0.43 -9.14
N SER A 48 11.93 1.60 -9.42
CA SER A 48 11.71 2.67 -8.43
C SER A 48 10.56 2.38 -7.46
N GLY A 49 9.86 1.26 -7.64
CA GLY A 49 8.54 1.06 -7.04
C GLY A 49 7.50 1.99 -7.66
N SER A 50 6.22 1.73 -7.36
CA SER A 50 5.09 2.51 -7.89
C SER A 50 4.93 3.85 -7.15
N ILE A 51 5.94 4.73 -7.22
CA ILE A 51 5.91 6.06 -6.59
C ILE A 51 4.85 6.93 -7.29
N ALA A 52 4.12 7.73 -6.51
CA ALA A 52 3.15 8.66 -7.07
C ALA A 52 3.81 9.64 -8.04
N ALA A 53 3.26 9.78 -9.24
CA ALA A 53 3.87 10.57 -10.32
C ALA A 53 4.14 12.04 -9.96
N TYR A 54 3.35 12.63 -9.07
CA TYR A 54 3.54 14.01 -8.60
C TYR A 54 4.58 14.15 -7.48
N GLN A 55 5.01 13.04 -6.88
CA GLN A 55 6.10 13.01 -5.92
C GLN A 55 7.46 12.91 -6.58
N ASN A 56 7.51 12.62 -7.89
CA ASN A 56 8.75 12.37 -8.61
C ASN A 56 9.56 13.69 -8.71
N PRO A 57 10.63 13.88 -7.93
CA PRO A 57 11.57 14.95 -8.23
C PRO A 57 12.27 14.55 -9.52
N GLN A 58 12.53 15.49 -10.43
CA GLN A 58 13.33 15.24 -11.65
C GLN A 58 14.79 14.84 -11.35
N ASP A 59 15.09 14.46 -10.11
CA ASP A 59 16.42 14.33 -9.50
C ASP A 59 16.50 13.07 -8.60
N VAL A 60 15.75 12.01 -8.93
CA VAL A 60 15.98 10.67 -8.35
C VAL A 60 17.23 10.07 -8.99
N SER A 61 18.38 10.67 -8.72
CA SER A 61 19.55 9.85 -8.46
C SER A 61 19.09 8.83 -7.41
N VAL A 62 19.32 7.54 -7.69
CA VAL A 62 19.01 6.42 -6.80
C VAL A 62 19.72 6.69 -5.47
N LYS A 63 19.09 7.48 -4.59
CA LYS A 63 19.64 7.83 -3.30
C LYS A 63 19.57 6.52 -2.53
N LEU A 64 20.76 6.01 -2.21
CA LEU A 64 20.93 4.87 -1.34
C LEU A 64 19.95 5.02 -0.15
N PRO A 65 19.19 3.98 0.23
CA PRO A 65 18.18 4.09 1.27
C PRO A 65 18.77 4.77 2.51
N CYS A 66 18.15 5.88 2.93
CA CYS A 66 18.65 6.68 4.03
C CYS A 66 18.47 5.85 5.31
N ARG A 67 19.57 5.41 5.93
CA ARG A 67 19.49 4.49 7.08
C ARG A 67 18.99 5.17 8.37
N LEU A 68 19.08 6.50 8.46
CA LEU A 68 18.66 7.23 9.64
C LEU A 68 17.15 7.49 9.58
N ILE A 69 16.46 7.06 10.63
CA ILE A 69 15.01 7.16 10.73
C ILE A 69 14.53 8.61 10.67
N GLU A 70 15.30 9.55 11.23
CA GLU A 70 14.97 10.98 11.25
C GLU A 70 14.96 11.58 9.83
N GLN A 71 15.87 11.14 8.96
CA GLN A 71 15.95 11.59 7.58
C GLN A 71 14.77 11.05 6.75
N ARG A 72 14.39 9.79 6.98
CA ARG A 72 13.20 9.18 6.36
C ARG A 72 11.93 9.91 6.80
N ILE A 73 11.80 10.22 8.10
CA ILE A 73 10.69 11.01 8.63
C ILE A 73 10.63 12.37 7.94
N ALA A 74 11.75 13.11 7.89
CA ALA A 74 11.79 14.42 7.22
C ALA A 74 11.35 14.33 5.75
N HIS A 75 11.79 13.30 5.04
CA HIS A 75 11.41 13.06 3.64
C HIS A 75 9.92 12.73 3.47
N VAL A 76 9.34 11.91 4.36
CA VAL A 76 7.90 11.62 4.35
C VAL A 76 7.09 12.89 4.61
N LEU A 77 7.49 13.71 5.57
CA LEU A 77 6.81 14.97 5.88
C LEU A 77 6.84 15.96 4.71
N GLU A 78 7.98 16.07 4.01
CA GLU A 78 8.10 16.89 2.81
C GLU A 78 7.16 16.42 1.68
N GLN A 79 7.13 15.10 1.43
CA GLN A 79 6.24 14.49 0.44
C GLN A 79 4.77 14.75 0.78
N ILE A 80 4.39 14.66 2.06
CA ILE A 80 3.02 14.93 2.50
C ILE A 80 2.64 16.38 2.20
N GLU A 81 3.47 17.33 2.58
CA GLU A 81 3.17 18.75 2.39
C GLU A 81 3.13 19.13 0.90
N SER A 82 4.04 18.59 0.09
CA SER A 82 4.02 18.76 -1.37
C SER A 82 2.75 18.16 -1.99
N GLY A 83 2.42 16.92 -1.59
CA GLY A 83 1.24 16.19 -2.05
C GLY A 83 -0.07 16.91 -1.72
N LYS A 84 -0.23 17.40 -0.48
CA LYS A 84 -1.38 18.22 -0.07
C LYS A 84 -1.55 19.42 -0.99
N ARG A 85 -0.48 20.23 -1.18
CA ARG A 85 -0.51 21.43 -2.04
C ARG A 85 -0.92 21.08 -3.48
N PHE A 86 -0.35 20.02 -4.04
CA PHE A 86 -0.66 19.57 -5.39
C PHE A 86 -2.13 19.14 -5.52
N LEU A 87 -2.61 18.29 -4.63
CA LEU A 87 -3.97 17.72 -4.66
C LEU A 87 -5.05 18.79 -4.44
N VAL A 88 -4.83 19.74 -3.53
CA VAL A 88 -5.72 20.90 -3.35
C VAL A 88 -5.77 21.73 -4.63
N ARG A 89 -4.61 22.08 -5.20
CA ARG A 89 -4.56 22.92 -6.41
C ARG A 89 -5.24 22.25 -7.61
N ARG A 90 -4.89 20.98 -7.87
CA ARG A 90 -5.25 20.23 -9.08
C ARG A 90 -6.63 19.58 -9.03
N TYR A 91 -7.03 19.07 -7.88
CA TYR A 91 -8.25 18.26 -7.73
C TYR A 91 -9.25 18.82 -6.72
N LYS A 92 -8.95 19.96 -6.09
CA LYS A 92 -9.80 20.58 -5.06
C LYS A 92 -10.11 19.59 -3.93
N ALA A 93 -9.10 18.81 -3.55
CA ALA A 93 -9.19 17.88 -2.43
C ALA A 93 -9.54 18.64 -1.14
N GLU A 94 -10.44 18.06 -0.35
CA GLU A 94 -10.94 18.63 0.89
C GLU A 94 -10.48 17.83 2.10
N ALA A 95 -10.15 16.56 1.91
CA ALA A 95 -9.64 15.63 2.92
C ALA A 95 -8.62 14.69 2.28
N PHE A 96 -7.83 14.01 3.11
CA PHE A 96 -6.73 13.20 2.63
C PHE A 96 -6.68 11.82 3.29
N ALA A 97 -6.33 10.83 2.49
CA ALA A 97 -5.91 9.52 2.97
C ALA A 97 -4.38 9.44 2.86
N LEU A 98 -3.70 9.09 3.93
CA LEU A 98 -2.26 8.90 3.91
C LEU A 98 -1.95 7.52 3.33
N TYR A 99 -1.13 7.45 2.29
CA TYR A 99 -0.93 6.22 1.53
C TYR A 99 0.55 5.87 1.36
N PHE A 100 1.03 4.94 2.18
CA PHE A 100 2.35 4.34 2.02
C PHE A 100 2.30 3.34 0.86
N GLN A 101 2.87 3.74 -0.28
CA GLN A 101 2.55 3.15 -1.58
C GLN A 101 3.65 2.25 -2.15
N SER A 102 4.90 2.72 -2.11
CA SER A 102 6.04 2.06 -2.76
C SER A 102 6.54 0.86 -1.95
N TYR A 103 6.93 -0.20 -2.65
CA TYR A 103 7.54 -1.40 -2.05
C TYR A 103 6.68 -2.10 -0.97
N THR A 104 7.32 -2.71 0.03
CA THR A 104 6.68 -3.46 1.11
C THR A 104 6.73 -2.61 2.37
N ASN A 105 5.69 -1.82 2.63
CA ASN A 105 5.71 -0.80 3.68
C ASN A 105 5.66 -1.36 5.10
N THR A 106 5.65 -2.69 5.27
CA THR A 106 5.82 -3.38 6.55
C THR A 106 7.15 -4.14 6.66
N PHE A 107 8.05 -3.98 5.68
CA PHE A 107 9.37 -4.62 5.68
C PHE A 107 10.43 -3.75 6.36
N ASP A 108 10.31 -3.63 7.68
CA ASP A 108 11.26 -2.95 8.57
C ASP A 108 11.03 -3.39 10.02
N THR A 109 11.83 -2.87 10.95
CA THR A 109 11.59 -3.07 12.40
C THR A 109 10.32 -2.35 12.84
N LEU A 110 9.59 -2.91 13.81
CA LEU A 110 8.39 -2.28 14.39
C LEU A 110 8.64 -0.86 14.89
N VAL A 111 9.84 -0.60 15.43
CA VAL A 111 10.24 0.72 15.92
C VAL A 111 10.26 1.72 14.76
N HIS A 112 10.85 1.36 13.62
CA HIS A 112 10.87 2.23 12.44
C HIS A 112 9.48 2.39 11.81
N LEU A 113 8.72 1.29 11.68
CA LEU A 113 7.35 1.34 11.16
C LEU A 113 6.51 2.33 11.98
N LYS A 114 6.50 2.16 13.31
CA LYS A 114 5.78 3.04 14.22
C LYS A 114 6.26 4.49 14.11
N ALA A 115 7.57 4.73 14.13
CA ALA A 115 8.12 6.09 14.05
C ALA A 115 7.69 6.83 12.76
N LEU A 116 7.69 6.14 11.61
CA LEU A 116 7.28 6.73 10.34
C LEU A 116 5.78 6.98 10.29
N TYR A 117 4.97 6.01 10.69
CA TYR A 117 3.52 6.13 10.67
C TYR A 117 3.03 7.21 11.64
N ASP A 118 3.57 7.24 12.86
CA ASP A 118 3.23 8.24 13.88
C ASP A 118 3.58 9.66 13.41
N ALA A 119 4.80 9.85 12.88
CA ALA A 119 5.23 11.16 12.41
C ALA A 119 4.37 11.63 11.22
N ALA A 120 4.06 10.73 10.29
CA ALA A 120 3.25 11.04 9.13
C ALA A 120 1.81 11.41 9.51
N LEU A 121 1.17 10.63 10.39
CA LEU A 121 -0.18 10.92 10.88
C LEU A 121 -0.24 12.19 11.74
N SER A 122 0.81 12.48 12.50
CA SER A 122 0.87 13.70 13.33
C SER A 122 1.07 14.99 12.52
N SER A 123 1.33 14.88 11.21
CA SER A 123 1.59 16.03 10.33
C SER A 123 0.33 16.72 9.80
N GLY A 124 -0.86 16.22 10.14
CA GLY A 124 -2.11 16.88 9.79
C GLY A 124 -3.32 15.97 9.97
N GLU A 125 -4.46 16.40 9.42
CA GLU A 125 -5.71 15.63 9.47
C GLU A 125 -5.80 14.66 8.29
N PHE A 126 -5.91 13.37 8.60
CA PHE A 126 -6.13 12.31 7.62
C PHE A 126 -7.35 11.49 8.01
N VAL A 127 -8.18 11.16 7.03
CA VAL A 127 -9.39 10.33 7.25
C VAL A 127 -9.09 8.84 7.17
N GLU A 128 -8.06 8.45 6.41
CA GLU A 128 -7.64 7.06 6.26
C GLU A 128 -6.12 6.93 6.32
N LEU A 129 -5.65 5.78 6.81
CA LEU A 129 -4.28 5.30 6.65
C LEU A 129 -4.32 4.09 5.73
N ILE A 130 -3.50 4.10 4.67
CA ILE A 130 -3.42 3.03 3.69
C ILE A 130 -1.96 2.55 3.61
N ILE A 131 -1.74 1.26 3.87
CA ILE A 131 -0.42 0.62 3.83
C ILE A 131 -0.39 -0.42 2.72
N SER A 132 0.34 -0.14 1.63
CA SER A 132 0.60 -1.13 0.58
C SER A 132 1.74 -2.06 1.02
N THR A 133 1.48 -3.36 1.07
CA THR A 133 2.50 -4.32 1.50
C THR A 133 2.34 -5.71 0.87
N ARG A 134 3.29 -6.59 1.18
CA ARG A 134 3.20 -8.00 0.85
C ARG A 134 2.54 -8.78 2.00
N PRO A 135 1.72 -9.80 1.68
CA PRO A 135 1.04 -10.60 2.69
C PRO A 135 1.98 -11.42 3.58
N ASP A 136 3.15 -11.82 3.08
CA ASP A 136 4.19 -12.54 3.83
C ASP A 136 5.03 -11.61 4.74
N CYS A 137 4.69 -10.32 4.83
CA CYS A 137 5.31 -9.33 5.72
C CYS A 137 4.33 -8.80 6.77
N LEU A 138 3.32 -9.60 7.13
CA LEU A 138 2.30 -9.28 8.12
C LEU A 138 2.42 -10.23 9.32
N SER A 139 3.46 -10.03 10.15
CA SER A 139 3.52 -10.73 11.44
C SER A 139 2.39 -10.24 12.37
N ASP A 140 2.08 -11.03 13.40
CA ASP A 140 1.07 -10.66 14.40
C ASP A 140 1.37 -9.30 15.05
N GLU A 141 2.66 -8.99 15.26
CA GLU A 141 3.07 -7.70 15.82
C GLU A 141 2.84 -6.54 14.85
N VAL A 142 3.07 -6.74 13.54
CA VAL A 142 2.76 -5.73 12.52
C VAL A 142 1.25 -5.51 12.45
N VAL A 143 0.46 -6.58 12.43
CA VAL A 143 -1.01 -6.49 12.41
C VAL A 143 -1.53 -5.79 13.68
N ALA A 144 -0.97 -6.10 14.85
CA ALA A 144 -1.28 -5.42 16.11
C ALA A 144 -0.90 -3.93 16.08
N LEU A 145 0.25 -3.57 15.50
CA LEU A 145 0.64 -2.17 15.30
C LEU A 145 -0.37 -1.45 14.41
N LEU A 146 -0.73 -2.02 13.24
CA LEU A 146 -1.71 -1.43 12.31
C LEU A 146 -3.07 -1.24 12.96
N LYS A 147 -3.48 -2.18 13.83
CA LYS A 147 -4.70 -2.08 14.62
C LYS A 147 -4.72 -0.82 15.49
N THR A 148 -3.60 -0.43 16.12
CA THR A 148 -3.59 0.77 16.98
C THR A 148 -3.99 2.06 16.25
N TYR A 149 -3.76 2.13 14.93
CA TYR A 149 -4.13 3.30 14.14
C TYR A 149 -5.63 3.36 13.81
N THR A 150 -6.41 2.29 14.03
CA THR A 150 -7.87 2.36 13.90
C THR A 150 -8.51 3.27 14.95
N ASP A 151 -7.77 3.59 16.01
CA ASP A 151 -8.21 4.53 17.05
C ASP A 151 -7.78 5.99 16.72
N THR A 152 -7.00 6.17 15.65
CA THR A 152 -6.43 7.47 15.24
C THR A 152 -7.08 8.03 13.97
N VAL A 153 -7.50 7.17 13.05
CA VAL A 153 -8.15 7.53 11.79
C VAL A 153 -9.42 6.70 11.59
N GLU A 154 -10.36 7.19 10.77
CA GLU A 154 -11.66 6.55 10.54
C GLU A 154 -11.52 5.14 9.94
N LYS A 155 -10.50 4.93 9.10
CA LYS A 155 -10.23 3.61 8.53
C LYS A 155 -8.74 3.38 8.28
N VAL A 156 -8.28 2.20 8.66
CA VAL A 156 -7.00 1.65 8.23
C VAL A 156 -7.25 0.61 7.15
N TRP A 157 -6.57 0.77 6.01
CA TRP A 157 -6.57 -0.16 4.89
C TRP A 157 -5.16 -0.74 4.70
N VAL A 158 -5.10 -2.03 4.40
CA VAL A 158 -3.88 -2.66 3.88
C VAL A 158 -4.15 -3.07 2.44
N GLU A 159 -3.33 -2.58 1.52
CA GLU A 159 -3.37 -3.02 0.13
C GLU A 159 -2.45 -4.22 -0.05
N LEU A 160 -3.03 -5.35 -0.49
CA LEU A 160 -2.33 -6.61 -0.67
C LEU A 160 -2.36 -7.04 -2.14
N GLY A 161 -1.16 -7.26 -2.69
CA GLY A 161 -1.02 -7.83 -4.02
C GLY A 161 -1.19 -9.34 -4.04
N LEU A 162 -2.40 -9.83 -4.33
CA LEU A 162 -2.65 -11.23 -4.70
C LEU A 162 -2.14 -11.50 -6.12
N GLN A 163 -2.43 -10.58 -7.04
CA GLN A 163 -2.19 -10.68 -8.49
C GLN A 163 -3.00 -11.80 -9.17
N SER A 164 -2.82 -13.05 -8.77
CA SER A 164 -3.59 -14.20 -9.26
C SER A 164 -3.72 -15.26 -8.17
N ALA A 165 -4.81 -16.04 -8.19
CA ALA A 165 -4.95 -17.25 -7.38
C ALA A 165 -4.31 -18.49 -8.04
N ASN A 166 -3.65 -18.34 -9.19
CA ASN A 166 -2.90 -19.40 -9.84
C ASN A 166 -1.44 -19.38 -9.38
N GLN A 167 -1.07 -20.31 -8.49
CA GLN A 167 0.28 -20.38 -7.95
C GLN A 167 1.36 -20.53 -9.04
N ALA A 168 1.10 -21.33 -10.09
CA ALA A 168 2.07 -21.50 -11.16
C ALA A 168 2.32 -20.20 -11.95
N ALA A 169 1.30 -19.34 -12.09
CA ALA A 169 1.46 -18.02 -12.70
C ALA A 169 2.27 -17.09 -11.79
N LEU A 170 2.03 -17.14 -10.47
CA LEU A 170 2.78 -16.35 -9.49
C LEU A 170 4.26 -16.74 -9.43
N ASP A 171 4.55 -18.05 -9.47
CA ASP A 171 5.91 -18.59 -9.48
C ASP A 171 6.66 -18.15 -10.74
N LEU A 172 6.00 -18.18 -11.90
CA LEU A 172 6.60 -17.76 -13.18
C LEU A 172 7.00 -16.29 -13.22
N VAL A 173 6.30 -15.43 -12.47
CA VAL A 173 6.60 -13.98 -12.40
C VAL A 173 7.39 -13.61 -11.14
N ASP A 174 8.05 -14.58 -10.52
CA ASP A 174 8.90 -14.40 -9.34
C ASP A 174 8.16 -13.68 -8.20
N ARG A 175 6.89 -13.99 -7.94
CA ARG A 175 6.14 -13.33 -6.86
C ARG A 175 6.79 -13.58 -5.49
N ASN A 176 7.34 -14.78 -5.31
CA ASN A 176 8.05 -15.26 -4.13
C ASN A 176 7.26 -15.13 -2.82
N HIS A 177 5.93 -15.26 -2.92
CA HIS A 177 5.02 -15.69 -1.85
C HIS A 177 3.86 -16.43 -2.51
N ASP A 178 3.06 -17.14 -1.71
CA ASP A 178 1.97 -17.97 -2.21
C ASP A 178 0.57 -17.39 -1.91
N VAL A 179 -0.42 -17.96 -2.58
CA VAL A 179 -1.84 -17.62 -2.37
C VAL A 179 -2.25 -17.85 -0.91
N PHE A 180 -1.65 -18.84 -0.23
CA PHE A 180 -1.93 -19.13 1.17
C PHE A 180 -1.49 -17.99 2.10
N SER A 181 -0.29 -17.42 1.89
CA SER A 181 0.22 -16.25 2.60
C SER A 181 -0.75 -15.08 2.47
N TYR A 182 -1.28 -14.84 1.27
CA TYR A 182 -2.33 -13.85 1.04
C TYR A 182 -3.57 -14.11 1.89
N ILE A 183 -4.11 -15.34 1.86
CA ILE A 183 -5.31 -15.70 2.63
C ILE A 183 -5.09 -15.51 4.14
N GLN A 184 -3.93 -15.92 4.66
CA GLN A 184 -3.57 -15.72 6.06
C GLN A 184 -3.51 -14.23 6.42
N GLY A 185 -2.82 -13.42 5.62
CA GLY A 185 -2.73 -11.98 5.84
C GLY A 185 -4.09 -11.30 5.86
N VAL A 186 -4.98 -11.63 4.91
CA VAL A 186 -6.36 -11.11 4.87
C VAL A 186 -7.12 -11.47 6.14
N ASN A 187 -7.08 -12.74 6.55
CA ASN A 187 -7.78 -13.20 7.74
C ASN A 187 -7.27 -12.50 9.01
N SER A 188 -5.95 -12.40 9.19
CA SER A 188 -5.35 -11.73 10.35
C SER A 188 -5.75 -10.26 10.44
N LEU A 189 -5.80 -9.54 9.31
CA LEU A 189 -6.22 -8.14 9.26
C LEU A 189 -7.71 -7.98 9.57
N HIS A 190 -8.57 -8.81 8.96
CA HIS A 190 -10.01 -8.78 9.20
C HIS A 190 -10.38 -9.10 10.65
N LEU A 191 -9.69 -10.04 11.29
CA LEU A 191 -9.89 -10.35 12.70
C LEU A 191 -9.63 -9.14 13.62
N GLN A 192 -8.79 -8.19 13.21
CA GLN A 192 -8.54 -6.94 13.93
C GLN A 192 -9.44 -5.78 13.46
N GLY A 193 -10.30 -5.99 12.47
CA GLY A 193 -11.14 -4.94 11.88
C GLY A 193 -10.38 -3.97 10.96
N VAL A 194 -9.16 -4.34 10.55
CA VAL A 194 -8.38 -3.62 9.53
C VAL A 194 -8.93 -3.99 8.14
N GLY A 195 -9.18 -2.99 7.30
CA GLY A 195 -9.71 -3.22 5.96
C GLY A 195 -8.64 -3.76 5.01
N VAL A 196 -9.05 -4.54 4.01
CA VAL A 196 -8.16 -5.03 2.95
C VAL A 196 -8.61 -4.53 1.59
N CYS A 197 -7.66 -4.02 0.80
CA CYS A 197 -7.81 -3.77 -0.63
C CYS A 197 -6.96 -4.78 -1.39
N THR A 198 -7.55 -5.52 -2.32
CA THR A 198 -6.82 -6.57 -3.05
C THR A 198 -6.46 -6.12 -4.44
N HIS A 199 -5.18 -6.21 -4.79
CA HIS A 199 -4.71 -5.95 -6.14
C HIS A 199 -4.60 -7.27 -6.90
N ILE A 200 -5.24 -7.31 -8.06
CA ILE A 200 -5.22 -8.45 -8.99
C ILE A 200 -4.70 -7.99 -10.35
N MET A 201 -4.12 -8.93 -11.10
CA MET A 201 -3.72 -8.76 -12.49
C MET A 201 -4.44 -9.80 -13.32
N LEU A 202 -5.06 -9.36 -14.41
CA LEU A 202 -5.58 -10.26 -15.43
C LEU A 202 -4.56 -10.33 -16.56
N GLY A 203 -4.34 -11.53 -17.09
CA GLY A 203 -3.42 -11.75 -18.22
C GLY A 203 -1.98 -12.04 -17.84
N LEU A 204 -1.69 -12.49 -16.61
CA LEU A 204 -0.38 -13.08 -16.34
C LEU A 204 -0.17 -14.32 -17.22
N PRO A 205 1.07 -14.65 -17.61
CA PRO A 205 1.30 -15.89 -18.33
C PRO A 205 0.85 -17.07 -17.46
N LEU A 206 0.25 -18.09 -18.10
CA LEU A 206 -0.43 -19.23 -17.46
C LEU A 206 -1.80 -18.91 -16.81
N ASP A 207 -2.26 -17.66 -16.83
CA ASP A 207 -3.64 -17.35 -16.45
C ASP A 207 -4.64 -17.50 -17.60
N GLY A 208 -5.90 -17.71 -17.23
CA GLY A 208 -7.04 -17.74 -18.14
C GLY A 208 -8.36 -17.64 -17.37
N PHE A 209 -9.48 -17.81 -18.08
CA PHE A 209 -10.82 -17.64 -17.47
C PHE A 209 -11.05 -18.49 -16.20
N SER A 210 -10.47 -19.70 -16.14
CA SER A 210 -10.56 -20.55 -14.95
C SER A 210 -9.88 -19.91 -13.75
N SER A 211 -8.64 -19.45 -13.90
CA SER A 211 -7.91 -18.81 -12.80
C SER A 211 -8.49 -17.44 -12.46
N TYR A 212 -9.00 -16.66 -13.41
CA TYR A 212 -9.71 -15.41 -13.11
C TYR A 212 -10.93 -15.65 -12.22
N ARG A 213 -11.72 -16.68 -12.52
CA ARG A 213 -12.86 -17.08 -11.70
C ARG A 213 -12.42 -17.58 -10.32
N GLN A 214 -11.30 -18.29 -10.25
CA GLN A 214 -10.72 -18.72 -8.98
C GLN A 214 -10.26 -17.52 -8.15
N THR A 215 -9.54 -16.57 -8.73
CA THR A 215 -9.13 -15.32 -8.08
C THR A 215 -10.34 -14.57 -7.55
N ALA A 216 -11.40 -14.43 -8.35
CA ALA A 216 -12.65 -13.81 -7.92
C ALA A 216 -13.28 -14.55 -6.72
N LYS A 217 -13.22 -15.89 -6.67
CA LYS A 217 -13.72 -16.66 -5.52
C LYS A 217 -12.84 -16.54 -4.27
N VAL A 218 -11.55 -16.27 -4.41
CA VAL A 218 -10.63 -16.11 -3.28
C VAL A 218 -10.83 -14.76 -2.59
N ILE A 219 -11.23 -13.72 -3.34
CA ILE A 219 -11.37 -12.35 -2.81
C ILE A 219 -12.80 -11.96 -2.42
N ASN A 220 -13.81 -12.79 -2.73
CA ASN A 220 -15.21 -12.59 -2.35
C ASN A 220 -15.62 -13.59 -1.25
#